data_AF-A0A371MRD4-F1
#
_entry.id   AF-A0A371MRD4-F1
#
_cell.length_a   1.000
_cell.length_b   1.000
_cell.length_c   1.000
_cell.angle_alpha   90.00
_cell.angle_beta   90.00
_cell.angle_gamma   90.00
#
_symmetry.space_group_name_H-M   'P 1'
#
loop_
_entity.id
_entity.type
_entity.pdbx_description
1 polymer ?
#
loop_
_entity_poly.entity_id
_entity_poly.type
_entity_poly.pdbx_seq_one_letter_code
_entity_poly.pdbx_strand_id
1 'polypeptide(L)'
;MIGGQSWENSDHISGESVQPEQKSIDDVTIEWRTRPLLKFLISFITGGFFFLFPVQWEGQTTIPLDILMSFITDASFLAVEVFVLLILFAGGILTTISMLHYQGTISLNDRTQRLLQIGYWKTSKPFWAFRVIAIFLGVPMFFG
;
A
#
# COMPACT_ATOMS: atom_id res chain seq x y z
N MET A 1 3.25 -33.27 0.78
CA MET A 1 4.53 -32.59 0.48
C MET A 1 4.20 -31.33 -0.31
N ILE A 2 4.13 -30.18 0.38
CA ILE A 2 3.70 -28.90 -0.19
C ILE A 2 4.99 -28.14 -0.53
N GLY A 3 5.35 -28.11 -1.82
CA GLY A 3 6.50 -27.39 -2.34
C GLY A 3 6.09 -25.98 -2.76
N GLY A 4 6.68 -24.97 -2.12
CA GLY A 4 6.46 -23.57 -2.42
C GLY A 4 7.04 -23.17 -3.78
N GLN A 5 6.16 -22.88 -4.73
CA GLN A 5 6.49 -22.25 -6.01
C GLN A 5 5.74 -20.91 -6.17
N SER A 6 5.52 -20.17 -5.08
CA SER A 6 4.81 -18.88 -5.13
C SER A 6 5.70 -17.69 -5.51
N TRP A 7 6.96 -17.92 -5.88
CA TRP A 7 7.95 -16.88 -6.17
C TRP A 7 8.59 -17.00 -7.56
N GLU A 8 7.93 -17.68 -8.49
CA GLU A 8 8.39 -17.72 -9.88
C GLU A 8 7.80 -16.53 -10.65
N ASN A 9 8.59 -15.46 -10.67
CA ASN A 9 8.31 -14.20 -11.31
C ASN A 9 8.16 -14.40 -12.83
N SER A 10 7.03 -13.99 -13.40
CA SER A 10 6.60 -14.27 -14.78
C SER A 10 7.27 -13.42 -15.87
N ASP A 11 8.45 -12.86 -15.60
CA ASP A 11 9.17 -11.96 -16.53
C ASP A 11 10.41 -12.61 -17.17
N HIS A 12 10.37 -13.93 -17.39
CA HIS A 12 11.44 -14.63 -18.11
C HIS A 12 11.25 -14.51 -19.64
N ILE A 13 12.00 -13.58 -20.25
CA ILE A 13 12.25 -13.57 -21.69
C ILE A 13 13.06 -14.84 -22.02
N SER A 14 12.36 -15.84 -22.53
CA SER A 14 12.94 -17.11 -22.96
C SER A 14 13.49 -16.95 -24.38
N GLY A 15 14.82 -16.85 -24.53
CA GLY A 15 15.39 -16.71 -25.88
C GLY A 15 16.92 -16.63 -26.01
N GLU A 16 17.68 -16.42 -24.93
CA GLU A 16 19.13 -16.40 -25.01
C GLU A 16 19.72 -17.18 -23.83
N SER A 17 20.58 -18.15 -24.13
CA SER A 17 21.29 -18.94 -23.13
C SER A 17 22.32 -18.05 -22.44
N VAL A 18 21.86 -17.22 -21.50
CA VAL A 18 22.74 -16.47 -20.61
C VAL A 18 23.33 -17.49 -19.65
N GLN A 19 24.59 -17.86 -19.87
CA GLN A 19 25.34 -18.61 -18.86
C GLN A 19 25.36 -17.74 -17.60
N PRO A 20 24.89 -18.24 -16.44
CA PRO A 20 24.92 -17.47 -15.22
C PRO A 20 26.38 -17.19 -14.89
N GLU A 21 26.78 -15.92 -15.01
CA GLU A 21 28.11 -15.49 -14.61
C GLU A 21 28.28 -15.84 -13.13
N GLN A 22 29.25 -16.71 -12.82
CA GLN A 22 29.54 -17.12 -11.44
C GLN A 22 30.13 -15.93 -10.70
N LYS A 23 29.24 -15.11 -10.13
CA LYS A 23 29.64 -13.96 -9.31
C LYS A 23 30.04 -14.46 -7.92
N SER A 24 31.31 -14.30 -7.55
CA SER A 24 31.76 -14.57 -6.17
C SER A 24 31.20 -13.50 -5.24
N ILE A 25 31.03 -13.84 -3.95
CA ILE A 25 30.61 -12.87 -2.92
C ILE A 25 31.62 -11.71 -2.84
N ASP A 26 32.89 -11.98 -3.15
CA ASP A 26 33.98 -11.00 -3.18
C ASP A 26 33.88 -10.00 -4.36
N ASP A 27 33.09 -10.32 -5.40
CA ASP A 27 32.89 -9.45 -6.58
C ASP A 27 31.72 -8.46 -6.40
N VAL A 28 31.08 -8.44 -5.23
CA VAL A 28 29.98 -7.53 -4.90
C VAL A 28 30.53 -6.34 -4.10
N THR A 29 30.82 -5.24 -4.78
CA THR A 29 31.09 -3.96 -4.12
C THR A 29 29.79 -3.36 -3.57
N ILE A 30 29.63 -3.40 -2.24
CA ILE A 30 28.51 -2.75 -1.56
C ILE A 30 28.77 -1.24 -1.51
N GLU A 31 28.19 -0.50 -2.45
CA GLU A 31 28.16 0.96 -2.37
C GLU A 31 27.21 1.41 -1.26
N TRP A 32 27.77 1.79 -0.11
CA TRP A 32 27.02 2.36 1.00
C TRP A 32 26.43 3.72 0.61
N ARG A 33 25.20 3.71 0.10
CA ARG A 33 24.48 4.95 -0.19
C ARG A 33 23.89 5.50 1.11
N THR A 34 24.45 6.60 1.59
CA THR A 34 24.05 7.28 2.83
C THR A 34 22.59 7.73 2.82
N ARG A 35 22.05 8.15 1.66
CA ARG A 35 20.67 8.64 1.53
C ARG A 35 19.61 7.55 1.78
N PRO A 36 19.63 6.37 1.13
CA PRO A 36 18.76 5.25 1.49
C PRO A 36 18.89 4.82 2.94
N LEU A 37 20.12 4.74 3.47
CA LEU A 37 20.35 4.37 4.86
C LEU A 37 19.67 5.37 5.82
N LEU A 38 19.81 6.67 5.57
CA LEU A 38 19.20 7.70 6.40
C LEU A 38 17.67 7.67 6.32
N LYS A 39 17.10 7.43 5.12
CA LYS A 39 15.65 7.25 4.97
C LYS A 39 15.14 6.05 5.76
N PHE A 40 15.87 4.93 5.69
CA PHE A 40 15.55 3.73 6.45
C PHE A 40 15.61 4.03 7.95
N LEU A 41 16.70 4.64 8.43
CA LEU A 41 16.89 4.94 9.85
C LEU A 41 15.82 5.89 10.39
N ILE A 42 15.50 6.96 9.67
CA ILE A 42 14.43 7.89 10.05
C ILE A 42 13.09 7.14 10.10
N SER A 43 12.74 6.41 9.04
CA SER A 43 11.46 5.67 8.98
C SER A 43 11.36 4.64 10.10
N PHE A 44 12.47 3.94 10.38
CA PHE A 44 12.56 2.92 11.42
C PHE A 44 12.42 3.53 12.82
N ILE A 45 13.15 4.61 13.12
CA ILE A 45 13.07 5.29 14.41
C ILE A 45 11.68 5.90 14.61
N THR A 46 11.12 6.57 13.60
CA THR A 46 9.77 7.13 13.67
C THR A 46 8.74 6.02 13.91
N GLY A 47 8.80 4.92 13.16
CA GLY A 47 7.93 3.76 13.39
C GLY A 47 8.10 3.18 14.79
N GLY A 48 9.35 2.92 15.21
CA GLY A 48 9.64 2.40 16.54
C GLY A 48 9.13 3.31 17.66
N PHE A 49 9.30 4.62 17.54
CA PHE A 49 8.80 5.59 18.52
C PHE A 49 7.28 5.56 18.63
N PHE A 50 6.57 5.66 17.51
CA PHE A 50 5.10 5.74 17.53
C PHE A 50 4.42 4.42 17.91
N PHE A 51 5.03 3.27 17.61
CA PHE A 51 4.39 1.96 17.79
C PHE A 51 4.95 1.12 18.95
N LEU A 52 6.19 1.33 19.39
CA LEU A 52 6.85 0.45 20.38
C LEU A 52 7.17 1.13 21.70
N PHE A 53 7.17 2.46 21.76
CA PHE A 53 7.59 3.17 22.97
C PHE A 53 6.40 3.36 23.92
N PRO A 54 6.36 2.68 25.09
CA PRO A 54 5.26 2.86 26.03
C PRO A 54 5.36 4.22 26.72
N VAL A 55 4.24 4.93 26.80
CA VAL A 55 4.10 6.22 27.47
C VAL A 55 2.92 6.16 28.45
N GLN A 56 3.02 6.89 29.56
CA GLN A 56 1.92 7.04 30.50
C GLN A 56 1.08 8.25 30.07
N TRP A 57 -0.21 8.03 29.83
CA TRP A 57 -1.18 9.08 29.47
C TRP A 57 -2.49 8.82 30.21
N GLU A 58 -3.03 9.84 30.88
CA GLU A 58 -4.30 9.74 31.64
C GLU A 58 -4.36 8.55 32.63
N GLY A 59 -3.21 8.14 33.17
CA GLY A 59 -3.12 7.03 34.12
C GLY A 59 -3.14 5.63 33.48
N GLN A 60 -3.10 5.54 32.15
CA GLN A 60 -2.94 4.29 31.41
C GLN A 60 -1.62 4.26 30.61
N THR A 61 -1.07 3.07 30.44
CA THR A 61 0.08 2.86 29.55
C THR A 61 -0.42 2.67 28.13
N THR A 62 0.01 3.55 27.24
CA THR A 62 -0.37 3.59 25.82
C THR A 62 0.87 3.89 24.95
N ILE A 63 0.69 4.07 23.65
CA ILE A 63 1.74 4.45 22.71
C ILE A 63 1.50 5.88 22.17
N PRO A 64 2.55 6.60 21.72
CA PRO A 64 2.40 7.95 21.20
C PRO A 64 1.41 8.09 20.05
N LEU A 65 1.26 7.03 19.22
CA LEU A 65 0.29 7.04 18.13
C LEU A 65 -1.14 7.15 18.63
N ASP A 66 -1.49 6.46 19.72
CA ASP A 66 -2.84 6.46 20.26
C ASP A 66 -3.23 7.85 20.76
N ILE A 67 -2.30 8.53 21.45
CA ILE A 67 -2.48 9.92 21.92
C ILE A 67 -2.71 10.85 20.72
N LEU A 68 -1.92 10.71 19.65
CA LEU A 68 -2.10 11.50 18.43
C LEU A 68 -3.46 11.24 17.79
N MET A 69 -3.90 9.97 17.74
CA MET A 69 -5.21 9.62 17.22
C MET A 69 -6.33 10.21 18.07
N SER A 70 -6.21 10.20 19.40
CA SER A 70 -7.15 10.87 20.30
C SER A 70 -7.28 12.36 19.97
N PHE A 71 -6.16 13.08 19.79
CA PHE A 71 -6.22 14.49 19.40
C PHE A 71 -6.91 14.72 18.04
N ILE A 72 -6.67 13.83 17.07
CA ILE A 72 -7.30 13.91 15.75
C ILE A 72 -8.81 13.68 15.87
N THR A 73 -9.23 12.67 16.61
CA THR A 73 -10.65 12.34 16.79
C THR A 73 -11.38 13.39 17.63
N ASP A 74 -10.73 13.94 18.66
CA ASP A 74 -11.26 14.99 19.52
C ASP A 74 -11.45 16.30 18.77
N ALA A 75 -10.56 16.60 17.81
CA ALA A 75 -10.68 17.79 16.97
C ALA A 75 -11.93 17.74 16.08
N SER A 76 -12.16 16.62 15.39
CA SER A 76 -13.40 16.41 14.64
C SER A 76 -13.57 14.94 14.24
N PHE A 77 -14.43 14.23 14.98
CA PHE A 77 -14.82 12.87 14.65
C PHE A 77 -15.40 12.76 13.22
N LEU A 78 -16.30 13.68 12.86
CA LEU A 78 -16.91 13.74 11.53
C LEU A 78 -15.87 13.88 10.42
N ALA A 79 -14.82 14.69 10.60
CA ALA A 79 -13.79 14.85 9.59
C ALA A 79 -13.04 13.53 9.33
N VAL A 80 -12.78 12.74 10.37
CA VAL A 80 -12.16 11.41 10.25
C VAL A 80 -13.08 10.46 9.49
N GLU A 81 -14.35 10.40 9.85
CA GLU A 81 -15.33 9.54 9.18
C GLU A 81 -15.47 9.88 7.69
N VAL A 82 -15.58 11.17 7.36
CA VAL A 82 -15.66 11.64 5.96
C VAL A 82 -14.38 11.32 5.23
N PHE A 83 -13.21 11.48 5.85
CA PHE A 83 -11.93 11.15 5.25
C PHE A 83 -11.81 9.66 4.94
N VAL A 84 -12.20 8.79 5.86
CA VAL A 84 -12.23 7.33 5.66
C VAL A 84 -13.19 6.96 4.54
N LEU A 85 -14.38 7.55 4.51
CA LEU A 85 -15.36 7.35 3.44
C LEU A 85 -14.77 7.76 2.07
N LEU A 86 -14.10 8.92 1.99
CA LEU A 86 -13.45 9.38 0.77
C LEU A 86 -12.35 8.43 0.30
N ILE A 87 -11.51 7.90 1.20
CA ILE A 87 -10.49 6.92 0.83
C ILE A 87 -11.12 5.64 0.30
N LEU A 88 -12.16 5.16 0.96
CA LEU A 88 -12.88 3.95 0.59
C LEU A 88 -13.51 4.09 -0.81
N PHE A 89 -14.18 5.21 -1.07
CA PHE A 89 -14.73 5.53 -2.38
C PHE A 89 -13.64 5.71 -3.45
N ALA A 90 -12.62 6.52 -3.17
CA ALA A 90 -11.51 6.74 -4.10
C ALA A 90 -10.85 5.42 -4.49
N GLY A 91 -10.52 4.59 -3.50
CA GLY A 91 -9.92 3.28 -3.70
C GLY A 91 -10.78 2.37 -4.57
N GLY A 92 -12.08 2.24 -4.29
CA GLY A 92 -12.96 1.38 -5.10
C GLY A 92 -13.25 1.94 -6.49
N ILE A 93 -13.39 3.27 -6.65
CA ILE A 93 -13.58 3.92 -7.95
C ILE A 93 -12.34 3.75 -8.83
N LEU A 94 -11.15 4.09 -8.32
CA LEU A 94 -9.87 3.96 -9.07
C LEU A 94 -9.61 2.51 -9.47
N THR A 95 -9.90 1.55 -8.58
CA THR A 95 -9.79 0.12 -8.89
C THR A 95 -10.77 -0.28 -9.99
N THR A 96 -12.02 0.21 -9.93
CA THR A 96 -13.04 -0.11 -10.93
C THR A 96 -12.67 0.45 -12.30
N ILE A 97 -12.23 1.71 -12.35
CA ILE A 97 -11.72 2.33 -13.59
C ILE A 97 -10.56 1.51 -14.16
N SER A 98 -9.62 1.09 -13.31
CA SER A 98 -8.49 0.25 -13.72
C SER A 98 -8.94 -1.09 -14.28
N MET A 99 -9.83 -1.80 -13.58
CA MET A 99 -10.35 -3.09 -14.03
C MET A 99 -11.09 -2.99 -15.36
N LEU A 100 -11.97 -2.00 -15.53
CA LEU A 100 -12.69 -1.77 -16.79
C LEU A 100 -11.75 -1.41 -17.94
N HIS A 101 -10.68 -0.68 -17.64
CA HIS A 101 -9.66 -0.36 -18.62
C HIS A 101 -8.90 -1.60 -19.09
N TYR A 102 -8.41 -2.42 -18.15
CA TYR A 102 -7.67 -3.65 -18.49
C TYR A 102 -8.54 -4.77 -19.06
N GLN A 103 -9.85 -4.73 -18.85
CA GLN A 103 -10.83 -5.62 -19.49
C GLN A 103 -11.20 -5.16 -20.92
N GLY A 104 -10.68 -4.02 -21.38
CA GLY A 104 -10.96 -3.47 -22.71
C GLY A 104 -12.33 -2.82 -22.85
N THR A 105 -13.07 -2.62 -21.74
CA THR A 105 -14.39 -1.97 -21.76
C THR A 105 -14.28 -0.46 -21.97
N ILE A 106 -13.21 0.15 -21.45
CA ILE A 106 -12.96 1.59 -21.56
C ILE A 106 -11.50 1.81 -21.97
N SER A 107 -11.26 2.62 -23.00
CA SER A 107 -9.90 3.11 -23.30
C SER A 107 -9.66 4.42 -22.57
N LEU A 108 -8.56 4.50 -21.83
CA LEU A 108 -8.11 5.73 -21.18
C LEU A 108 -6.95 6.29 -21.98
N ASN A 109 -6.91 7.62 -22.10
CA ASN A 109 -5.78 8.32 -22.71
C ASN A 109 -4.51 8.18 -21.83
N ASP A 110 -3.34 8.13 -22.46
CA ASP A 110 -2.02 7.96 -21.83
C ASP A 110 -1.78 8.99 -20.70
N ARG A 111 -2.25 10.23 -20.89
CA ARG A 111 -2.14 11.29 -19.88
C ARG A 111 -2.91 10.92 -18.60
N THR A 112 -4.13 10.44 -18.74
CA THR A 112 -4.98 10.05 -17.61
C THR A 112 -4.42 8.80 -16.91
N GLN A 113 -3.92 7.85 -17.69
CA GLN A 113 -3.25 6.66 -17.16
C GLN A 113 -2.04 7.01 -16.30
N ARG A 114 -1.21 7.96 -16.75
CA ARG A 114 -0.01 8.41 -16.02
C ARG A 114 -0.36 9.19 -14.76
N LEU A 115 -1.35 10.09 -14.81
CA LEU A 115 -1.75 10.91 -13.67
C LEU A 115 -2.40 10.08 -12.55
N LEU A 116 -3.31 9.17 -12.91
CA LEU A 116 -4.03 8.33 -11.95
C LEU A 116 -3.30 7.03 -11.62
N GLN A 117 -2.14 6.79 -12.26
CA GLN A 117 -1.35 5.56 -12.15
C GLN A 117 -2.23 4.30 -12.26
N ILE A 118 -3.04 4.22 -13.32
CA ILE A 118 -4.09 3.20 -13.45
C ILE A 118 -3.56 1.77 -13.30
N GLY A 119 -2.31 1.51 -13.73
CA GLY A 119 -1.65 0.22 -13.54
C GLY A 119 -1.44 -0.20 -12.08
N TYR A 120 -1.22 0.76 -11.17
CA TYR A 120 -1.07 0.49 -9.73
C TYR A 120 -2.35 -0.09 -9.11
N TRP A 121 -3.52 0.30 -9.63
CA TRP A 121 -4.82 -0.11 -9.10
C TRP A 121 -5.34 -1.43 -9.70
N LYS A 122 -4.59 -2.05 -10.62
CA LYS A 122 -4.98 -3.33 -11.21
C LYS A 122 -4.94 -4.43 -10.15
N THR A 123 -5.98 -5.25 -10.09
CA THR A 123 -6.10 -6.30 -9.07
C THR A 123 -6.87 -7.52 -9.59
N SER A 124 -7.08 -8.51 -8.72
CA SER A 124 -7.88 -9.70 -9.04
C SER A 124 -9.38 -9.40 -8.98
N LYS A 125 -10.17 -10.12 -9.78
CA LYS A 125 -11.64 -10.01 -9.79
C LYS A 125 -12.30 -10.13 -8.40
N PRO A 126 -11.93 -11.10 -7.53
CA PRO A 126 -12.55 -11.18 -6.20
C PRO A 126 -12.20 -9.97 -5.32
N PHE A 127 -10.97 -9.48 -5.37
CA PHE A 127 -10.58 -8.29 -4.60
C PHE A 127 -11.29 -7.03 -5.08
N TRP A 128 -11.45 -6.88 -6.40
CA TRP A 128 -12.26 -5.82 -6.96
C TRP A 128 -13.72 -5.89 -6.48
N ALA A 129 -14.33 -7.08 -6.50
CA ALA A 129 -15.70 -7.26 -6.00
C ALA A 129 -15.82 -6.86 -4.53
N PHE A 130 -14.87 -7.26 -3.67
CA PHE A 130 -14.86 -6.85 -2.27
C PHE A 130 -14.75 -5.33 -2.11
N ARG A 131 -13.93 -4.64 -2.90
CA ARG A 131 -13.85 -3.16 -2.87
C ARG A 131 -15.17 -2.50 -3.28
N VAL A 132 -15.84 -3.03 -4.30
CA VAL A 132 -17.14 -2.50 -4.74
C VAL A 132 -18.18 -2.72 -3.64
N ILE A 133 -18.26 -3.92 -3.06
CA ILE A 133 -19.17 -4.22 -1.95
C ILE A 133 -18.88 -3.33 -0.74
N ALA A 134 -17.60 -3.12 -0.41
CA ALA A 134 -17.20 -2.25 0.69
C ALA A 134 -17.69 -0.81 0.52
N ILE A 135 -17.75 -0.27 -0.71
CA ILE A 135 -18.38 1.03 -0.97
C ILE A 135 -19.84 1.05 -0.53
N PHE A 136 -20.61 0.04 -0.91
CA PHE A 136 -22.03 -0.05 -0.56
C PHE A 136 -22.27 -0.28 0.94
N LEU A 137 -21.36 -0.99 1.62
CA LEU A 137 -21.42 -1.19 3.08
C LEU A 137 -20.94 0.02 3.87
N GLY A 138 -19.99 0.80 3.34
CA GLY A 138 -19.43 1.96 4.02
C GLY A 138 -20.44 3.09 4.21
N VAL A 139 -21.37 3.28 3.25
CA VAL A 139 -22.41 4.31 3.34
C VAL A 139 -23.34 4.13 4.55
N PRO A 140 -24.02 2.98 4.74
CA PRO A 140 -24.85 2.78 5.93
C PRO A 140 -24.03 2.77 7.22
N MET A 141 -22.78 2.32 7.21
CA MET A 141 -21.90 2.41 8.39
C MET A 141 -21.51 3.85 8.75
N PHE A 142 -21.50 4.76 7.78
CA PHE A 142 -21.23 6.18 8.03
C PHE A 142 -22.45 6.93 8.59
N PHE A 143 -23.67 6.47 8.29
CA PHE A 143 -24.91 7.13 8.71
C PHE A 143 -25.63 6.45 9.88
N GLY A 144 -25.26 5.21 10.22
CA GLY A 144 -25.87 4.41 11.28
C GLY A 144 -25.07 4.45 12.57
#